data_AF-A0A3M1BG25-F1
#
_entry.id   AF-A0A3M1BG25-F1
#
_cell.length_a   1.000
_cell.length_b   1.000
_cell.length_c   1.000
_cell.angle_alpha   90.00
_cell.angle_beta   90.00
_cell.angle_gamma   90.00
#
_symmetry.space_group_name_H-M   'P 1'
#
loop_
_entity.id
_entity.type
_entity.pdbx_description
1 polymer ?
#
loop_
_entity_poly.entity_id
_entity_poly.type
_entity_poly.pdbx_seq_one_letter_code
_entity_poly.pdbx_strand_id
1 'polypeptide(L)'
;IPLDAGLLQEGSNRLTLTLPADTGARWDLIYLDAFGVKYPRAFVAKGGMLHFSAEGKAFRVENLPSPEVVVYRRAKDEIVRLEALQLEALDGDFAVRFAGTGTPADYWVVSQDALLTPKFRAPRPSVDLLGGQADYLIISHPDFLEGLAPLVEAREKEGFHVKLVDVEDVYARFGGGIFGPEAIERYITEAVRELGVEYVLLVGGDSYDYLDHLGQGAISFLPTIYLSAGEIVSFAPSDTAYAFIDGDGKPDVAIGRFPVRTNEELASMIEKTLTYDAKGYARKAVFAADARDSASSFAQASDDFVEILPGDWDFTRIYLDDLDVESAQADLLSAIEGGVALTSYFGHSSMTSWSYKGLFTT
;
A
#
# COMPACT_ATOMS: atom_id res chain seq x y z
N ILE A 1 -10.98 -29.96 -8.38
CA ILE A 1 -11.91 -30.57 -9.36
C ILE A 1 -11.07 -31.48 -10.27
N PRO A 2 -11.37 -32.77 -10.38
CA PRO A 2 -10.70 -33.62 -11.36
C PRO A 2 -11.06 -33.12 -12.76
N LEU A 3 -10.06 -32.99 -13.64
CA LEU A 3 -10.27 -32.58 -15.02
C LEU A 3 -10.44 -33.84 -15.88
N ASP A 4 -11.39 -33.79 -16.80
CA ASP A 4 -11.61 -34.89 -17.74
C ASP A 4 -10.38 -35.10 -18.63
N ALA A 5 -10.11 -36.37 -18.97
CA ALA A 5 -9.03 -36.72 -19.87
C ALA A 5 -9.24 -36.03 -21.24
N GLY A 6 -8.20 -35.37 -21.75
CA GLY A 6 -8.25 -34.64 -23.02
C GLY A 6 -8.79 -33.21 -22.93
N LEU A 7 -9.19 -32.74 -21.74
CA LEU A 7 -9.62 -31.35 -21.55
C LEU A 7 -8.46 -30.36 -21.73
N LEU A 8 -7.27 -30.70 -21.22
CA LEU A 8 -6.06 -29.91 -21.42
C LEU A 8 -5.42 -30.26 -22.76
N GLN A 9 -5.09 -29.24 -23.53
CA GLN A 9 -4.38 -29.36 -24.80
C GLN A 9 -2.93 -28.88 -24.65
N GLU A 10 -2.01 -29.39 -25.48
CA GLU A 10 -0.65 -28.84 -25.54
C GLU A 10 -0.72 -27.39 -26.04
N GLY A 11 0.01 -26.49 -25.35
CA GLY A 11 0.00 -25.07 -25.65
C GLY A 11 -1.12 -24.30 -24.93
N SER A 12 -1.85 -23.48 -25.67
CA SER A 12 -2.81 -22.52 -25.11
C SER A 12 -4.08 -23.21 -24.63
N ASN A 13 -4.41 -23.02 -23.35
CA ASN A 13 -5.67 -23.45 -22.75
C ASN A 13 -6.47 -22.22 -22.32
N ARG A 14 -7.80 -22.32 -22.27
CA ARG A 14 -8.70 -21.23 -21.83
C ARG A 14 -9.38 -21.60 -20.52
N LEU A 15 -9.19 -20.78 -19.49
CA LEU A 15 -10.02 -20.76 -18.29
C LEU A 15 -11.19 -19.80 -18.53
N THR A 16 -12.42 -20.29 -18.37
CA THR A 16 -13.63 -19.47 -18.43
C THR A 16 -14.29 -19.46 -17.07
N LEU A 17 -14.55 -18.27 -16.54
CA LEU A 17 -15.36 -18.05 -15.35
C LEU A 17 -16.71 -17.52 -15.82
N THR A 18 -17.80 -18.18 -15.41
CA THR A 18 -19.16 -17.80 -15.80
C THR A 18 -19.89 -17.27 -14.58
N LEU A 19 -20.43 -16.05 -14.70
CA LEU A 19 -21.33 -15.41 -13.74
C LEU A 19 -22.77 -15.64 -14.25
N PRO A 20 -23.48 -16.69 -13.79
CA PRO A 20 -24.78 -17.05 -14.35
C PRO A 20 -25.89 -16.02 -14.04
N ALA A 21 -25.73 -15.19 -13.00
CA ALA A 21 -26.71 -14.19 -12.56
C ALA A 21 -28.15 -14.78 -12.37
N ASP A 22 -28.26 -16.03 -11.93
CA ASP A 22 -29.50 -16.82 -11.92
C ASP A 22 -30.23 -16.83 -10.56
N THR A 23 -29.71 -16.13 -9.55
CA THR A 23 -30.26 -16.09 -8.19
C THR A 23 -31.28 -14.97 -7.95
N GLY A 24 -31.46 -14.08 -8.93
CA GLY A 24 -32.24 -12.84 -8.77
C GLY A 24 -31.52 -11.73 -8.00
N ALA A 25 -30.24 -11.93 -7.64
CA ALA A 25 -29.39 -10.88 -7.10
C ALA A 25 -29.15 -9.77 -8.15
N ARG A 26 -28.98 -8.52 -7.69
CA ARG A 26 -28.72 -7.36 -8.58
C ARG A 26 -27.36 -7.44 -9.28
N TRP A 27 -26.38 -8.10 -8.67
CA TRP A 27 -25.02 -8.20 -9.14
C TRP A 27 -24.50 -9.62 -8.91
N ASP A 28 -23.65 -10.08 -9.82
CA ASP A 28 -22.89 -11.32 -9.71
C ASP A 28 -21.41 -10.93 -9.93
N LEU A 29 -20.55 -11.21 -8.95
CA LEU A 29 -19.15 -10.72 -8.90
C LEU A 29 -18.21 -11.88 -8.61
N ILE A 30 -17.13 -12.01 -9.38
CA ILE A 30 -16.04 -12.97 -9.14
C ILE A 30 -14.72 -12.20 -9.04
N TYR A 31 -13.99 -12.45 -7.95
CA TYR A 31 -12.59 -12.06 -7.79
C TYR A 31 -11.73 -13.32 -7.89
N LEU A 32 -11.01 -13.50 -9.01
CA LEU A 32 -10.05 -14.61 -9.15
C LEU A 32 -8.70 -14.17 -8.60
N ASP A 33 -8.32 -14.69 -7.45
CA ASP A 33 -6.97 -14.52 -6.88
C ASP A 33 -5.96 -15.42 -7.61
N ALA A 34 -6.17 -16.74 -7.57
CA ALA A 34 -5.31 -17.71 -8.25
C ALA A 34 -6.09 -18.92 -8.77
N PHE A 35 -5.54 -19.58 -9.80
CA PHE A 35 -5.96 -20.92 -10.20
C PHE A 35 -4.72 -21.80 -10.43
N GLY A 36 -4.85 -23.10 -10.14
CA GLY A 36 -3.77 -24.06 -10.33
C GLY A 36 -4.30 -25.36 -10.90
N VAL A 37 -3.54 -25.96 -11.82
CA VAL A 37 -3.87 -27.25 -12.43
C VAL A 37 -2.72 -28.22 -12.19
N LYS A 38 -3.05 -29.39 -11.63
CA LYS A 38 -2.11 -30.51 -11.51
C LYS A 38 -2.42 -31.50 -12.62
N TYR A 39 -1.41 -31.81 -13.43
CA TYR A 39 -1.55 -32.72 -14.57
C TYR A 39 -0.24 -33.51 -14.78
N PRO A 40 -0.32 -34.74 -15.30
CA PRO A 40 0.87 -35.45 -15.77
C PRO A 40 1.52 -34.68 -16.92
N ARG A 41 2.82 -34.46 -16.85
CA ARG A 41 3.60 -33.85 -17.92
C ARG A 41 4.91 -34.60 -18.13
N ALA A 42 5.46 -34.50 -19.34
CA ALA A 42 6.80 -34.97 -19.59
C ALA A 42 7.82 -34.11 -18.81
N PHE A 43 8.94 -34.74 -18.44
CA PHE A 43 10.06 -34.09 -17.77
C PHE A 43 10.92 -33.34 -18.79
N VAL A 44 10.33 -32.31 -19.40
CA VAL A 44 10.96 -31.47 -20.43
C VAL A 44 11.00 -30.03 -19.91
N ALA A 45 12.20 -29.46 -19.84
CA ALA A 45 12.41 -28.09 -19.42
C ALA A 45 11.86 -27.09 -20.45
N LYS A 46 11.39 -25.93 -19.97
CA LYS A 46 10.97 -24.80 -20.82
C LYS A 46 11.74 -23.57 -20.34
N GLY A 47 12.42 -22.87 -21.25
CA GLY A 47 13.30 -21.75 -20.89
C GLY A 47 14.45 -22.14 -19.97
N GLY A 48 15.00 -23.35 -20.13
CA GLY A 48 16.09 -23.87 -19.30
C GLY A 48 15.69 -24.31 -17.89
N MET A 49 14.39 -24.33 -17.58
CA MET A 49 13.90 -24.67 -16.23
C MET A 49 12.77 -25.71 -16.25
N LEU A 50 12.73 -26.52 -15.19
CA LEU A 50 11.61 -27.38 -14.87
C LEU A 50 11.42 -27.44 -13.35
N HIS A 51 10.22 -27.10 -12.88
CA HIS A 51 9.77 -27.38 -11.52
C HIS A 51 8.66 -28.44 -11.54
N PHE A 52 8.78 -29.47 -10.70
CA PHE A 52 7.79 -30.54 -10.60
C PHE A 52 7.81 -31.21 -9.22
N SER A 53 6.66 -31.77 -8.83
CA SER A 53 6.53 -32.64 -7.66
C SER A 53 6.37 -34.10 -8.13
N ALA A 54 7.16 -35.03 -7.59
CA ALA A 54 7.08 -36.44 -7.95
C ALA A 54 7.62 -37.38 -6.86
N GLU A 55 7.27 -38.66 -6.96
CA GLU A 55 7.70 -39.73 -6.03
C GLU A 55 8.59 -40.80 -6.68
N GLY A 56 9.15 -40.51 -7.87
CA GLY A 56 10.08 -41.39 -8.56
C GLY A 56 11.40 -41.62 -7.80
N LYS A 57 12.03 -42.77 -8.04
CA LYS A 57 13.38 -43.11 -7.52
C LYS A 57 14.51 -42.54 -8.38
N ALA A 58 14.22 -42.17 -9.62
CA ALA A 58 15.14 -41.54 -10.54
C ALA A 58 14.34 -40.72 -11.54
N PHE A 59 14.96 -39.65 -12.03
CA PHE A 59 14.37 -38.78 -13.04
C PHE A 59 15.37 -38.53 -14.17
N ARG A 60 14.82 -38.27 -15.35
CA ARG A 60 15.56 -37.75 -16.51
C ARG A 60 14.80 -36.53 -17.01
N VAL A 61 15.46 -35.38 -17.04
CA VAL A 61 14.90 -34.12 -17.54
C VAL A 61 15.62 -33.75 -18.83
N GLU A 62 14.86 -33.42 -19.88
CA GLU A 62 15.35 -33.09 -21.23
C GLU A 62 15.16 -31.59 -21.57
N ASN A 63 15.61 -31.16 -22.76
CA ASN A 63 15.45 -29.82 -23.30
C ASN A 63 16.12 -28.72 -22.47
N LEU A 64 17.29 -29.03 -21.93
CA LEU A 64 18.15 -28.07 -21.25
C LEU A 64 19.08 -27.41 -22.28
N PRO A 65 19.15 -26.07 -22.36
CA PRO A 65 19.96 -25.36 -23.35
C PRO A 65 21.46 -25.43 -23.10
N SER A 66 21.89 -25.79 -21.87
CA SER A 66 23.30 -25.84 -21.49
C SER A 66 23.62 -27.05 -20.61
N PRO A 67 24.89 -27.51 -20.57
CA PRO A 67 25.31 -28.63 -19.73
C PRO A 67 25.56 -28.22 -18.27
N GLU A 68 25.52 -26.92 -17.96
CA GLU A 68 25.69 -26.41 -16.60
C GLU A 68 24.34 -26.46 -15.89
N VAL A 69 24.04 -27.57 -15.23
CA VAL A 69 22.72 -27.82 -14.63
C VAL A 69 22.82 -27.87 -13.12
N VAL A 70 21.88 -27.21 -12.45
CA VAL A 70 21.67 -27.28 -11.00
C VAL A 70 20.35 -27.97 -10.72
N VAL A 71 20.37 -28.94 -9.81
CA VAL A 71 19.16 -29.60 -9.33
C VAL A 71 19.01 -29.37 -7.84
N TYR A 72 17.91 -28.75 -7.44
CA TYR A 72 17.48 -28.67 -6.05
C TYR A 72 16.34 -29.66 -5.81
N ARG A 73 16.35 -30.27 -4.63
CA ARG A 73 15.26 -31.10 -4.13
C ARG A 73 14.77 -30.55 -2.81
N ARG A 74 13.46 -30.36 -2.68
CA ARG A 74 12.79 -30.14 -1.40
C ARG A 74 12.03 -31.39 -1.00
N ALA A 75 12.37 -31.97 0.15
CA ALA A 75 11.63 -33.07 0.74
C ALA A 75 11.24 -32.66 2.17
N LYS A 76 9.94 -32.62 2.46
CA LYS A 76 9.41 -31.98 3.68
C LYS A 76 9.91 -30.52 3.76
N ASP A 77 10.64 -30.16 4.80
CA ASP A 77 11.12 -28.79 5.04
C ASP A 77 12.62 -28.61 4.70
N GLU A 78 13.26 -29.62 4.13
CA GLU A 78 14.68 -29.58 3.78
C GLU A 78 14.87 -29.37 2.28
N ILE A 79 15.67 -28.36 1.91
CA ILE A 79 16.11 -28.11 0.53
C ILE A 79 17.59 -28.50 0.42
N VAL A 80 17.90 -29.39 -0.52
CA VAL A 80 19.27 -29.81 -0.82
C VAL A 80 19.61 -29.59 -2.29
N ARG A 81 20.84 -29.18 -2.57
CA ARG A 81 21.41 -29.25 -3.92
C ARG A 81 21.90 -30.68 -4.17
N LEU A 82 21.50 -31.28 -5.29
CA LEU A 82 21.99 -32.59 -5.69
C LEU A 82 23.33 -32.44 -6.42
N GLU A 83 24.38 -33.06 -5.88
CA GLU A 83 25.72 -33.04 -6.48
C GLU A 83 25.91 -34.16 -7.51
N ALA A 84 25.24 -35.30 -7.33
CA ALA A 84 25.37 -36.45 -8.21
C ALA A 84 24.42 -36.36 -9.42
N LEU A 85 24.87 -35.63 -10.44
CA LEU A 85 24.16 -35.46 -11.71
C LEU A 85 24.84 -36.23 -12.84
N GLN A 86 24.06 -36.88 -13.70
CA GLN A 86 24.55 -37.50 -14.92
C GLN A 86 24.03 -36.71 -16.12
N LEU A 87 24.91 -35.98 -16.77
CA LEU A 87 24.62 -35.19 -17.95
C LEU A 87 24.72 -36.05 -19.21
N GLU A 88 23.81 -35.80 -20.14
CA GLU A 88 23.69 -36.48 -21.42
C GLU A 88 23.58 -35.42 -22.52
N ALA A 89 24.51 -35.41 -23.46
CA ALA A 89 24.45 -34.55 -24.63
C ALA A 89 23.48 -35.17 -25.67
N LEU A 90 22.59 -34.34 -26.19
CA LEU A 90 21.61 -34.69 -27.21
C LEU A 90 21.86 -33.84 -28.47
N ASP A 91 21.04 -34.01 -29.50
CA ASP A 91 21.19 -33.22 -30.74
C ASP A 91 20.60 -31.81 -30.56
N GLY A 92 21.47 -30.87 -30.18
CA GLY A 92 21.13 -29.45 -30.01
C GLY A 92 20.74 -29.04 -28.58
N ASP A 93 20.62 -29.99 -27.66
CA ASP A 93 20.26 -29.75 -26.26
C ASP A 93 20.93 -30.77 -25.31
N PHE A 94 20.55 -30.72 -24.03
CA PHE A 94 21.06 -31.60 -22.97
C PHE A 94 19.92 -32.23 -22.16
N ALA A 95 20.23 -33.40 -21.59
CA ALA A 95 19.43 -34.01 -20.54
C ALA A 95 20.26 -34.23 -19.28
N VAL A 96 19.59 -34.25 -18.13
CA VAL A 96 20.18 -34.60 -16.83
C VAL A 96 19.41 -35.76 -16.20
N ARG A 97 20.16 -36.70 -15.63
CA ARG A 97 19.63 -37.78 -14.79
C ARG A 97 20.09 -37.59 -13.36
N PHE A 98 19.19 -37.84 -12.42
CA PHE A 98 19.49 -37.74 -11.00
C PHE A 98 18.60 -38.67 -10.18
N ALA A 99 19.04 -38.99 -8.97
CA ALA A 99 18.30 -39.82 -8.03
C ALA A 99 17.13 -39.05 -7.42
N GLY A 100 15.97 -39.69 -7.42
CA GLY A 100 14.81 -39.27 -6.64
C GLY A 100 14.77 -39.93 -5.27
N THR A 101 13.74 -39.62 -4.49
CA THR A 101 13.55 -40.15 -3.12
C THR A 101 12.70 -41.40 -3.06
N GLY A 102 11.91 -41.71 -4.09
CA GLY A 102 10.89 -42.75 -4.01
C GLY A 102 9.67 -42.37 -3.17
N THR A 103 9.60 -41.12 -2.72
CA THR A 103 8.50 -40.51 -1.95
C THR A 103 8.23 -39.11 -2.48
N PRO A 104 7.06 -38.50 -2.24
CA PRO A 104 6.77 -37.15 -2.72
C PRO A 104 7.85 -36.13 -2.33
N ALA A 105 8.38 -35.42 -3.33
CA ALA A 105 9.33 -34.33 -3.18
C ALA A 105 9.19 -33.36 -4.36
N ASP A 106 9.60 -32.10 -4.16
CA ASP A 106 9.68 -31.08 -5.20
C ASP A 106 11.09 -31.02 -5.76
N TYR A 107 11.21 -30.82 -7.07
CA TYR A 107 12.47 -30.76 -7.79
C TYR A 107 12.50 -29.52 -8.68
N TRP A 108 13.58 -28.75 -8.58
CA TRP A 108 13.90 -27.66 -9.50
C TRP A 108 15.13 -28.06 -10.28
N VAL A 109 14.97 -28.19 -11.59
CA VAL A 109 16.06 -28.46 -12.54
C VAL A 109 16.23 -27.21 -13.38
N VAL A 110 17.41 -26.60 -13.29
CA VAL A 110 17.66 -25.25 -13.82
C VAL A 110 19.01 -25.26 -14.50
N SER A 111 19.06 -24.76 -15.72
CA SER A 111 20.33 -24.47 -16.41
C SER A 111 20.93 -23.20 -15.82
N GLN A 112 22.24 -23.13 -15.67
CA GLN A 112 22.91 -22.06 -14.93
C GLN A 112 22.65 -20.68 -15.52
N ASP A 113 22.51 -20.60 -16.84
CA ASP A 113 22.12 -19.42 -17.61
C ASP A 113 20.65 -19.00 -17.40
N ALA A 114 19.80 -19.90 -16.92
CA ALA A 114 18.42 -19.62 -16.55
C ALA A 114 18.24 -19.26 -15.07
N LEU A 115 19.30 -19.31 -14.25
CA LEU A 115 19.21 -18.89 -12.85
C LEU A 115 19.00 -17.38 -12.74
N LEU A 116 18.10 -16.99 -11.84
CA LEU A 116 17.95 -15.59 -11.46
C LEU A 116 19.25 -15.09 -10.81
N THR A 117 19.74 -13.94 -11.27
CA THR A 117 20.93 -13.31 -10.70
C THR A 117 20.51 -12.31 -9.62
N PRO A 118 20.98 -12.45 -8.37
CA PRO A 118 20.67 -11.47 -7.34
C PRO A 118 21.31 -10.12 -7.69
N LYS A 119 20.58 -9.04 -7.44
CA LYS A 119 21.12 -7.68 -7.50
C LYS A 119 21.61 -7.28 -6.11
N PHE A 120 22.86 -6.84 -6.01
CA PHE A 120 23.42 -6.32 -4.77
C PHE A 120 23.25 -4.80 -4.73
N ARG A 121 22.89 -4.26 -3.56
CA ARG A 121 22.92 -2.82 -3.26
C ARG A 121 23.94 -2.61 -2.14
N ALA A 122 24.72 -1.53 -2.22
CA ALA A 122 25.61 -1.17 -1.14
C ALA A 122 24.81 -0.92 0.16
N PRO A 123 25.31 -1.33 1.33
CA PRO A 123 24.64 -1.01 2.58
C PRO A 123 24.61 0.51 2.78
N ARG A 124 23.53 1.02 3.38
CA ARG A 124 23.46 2.42 3.79
C ARG A 124 24.41 2.66 4.99
N PRO A 125 25.01 3.85 5.11
CA PRO A 125 25.73 4.23 6.33
C PRO A 125 24.83 4.07 7.55
N SER A 126 25.42 3.68 8.69
CA SER A 126 24.67 3.63 9.94
C SER A 126 24.34 5.04 10.43
N VAL A 127 23.06 5.28 10.70
CA VAL A 127 22.54 6.54 11.26
C VAL A 127 21.93 6.28 12.64
N ASP A 128 22.18 7.18 13.58
CA ASP A 128 21.60 7.09 14.92
C ASP A 128 20.15 7.60 14.95
N LEU A 129 19.23 6.71 14.56
CA LEU A 129 17.80 6.99 14.54
C LEU A 129 17.18 7.16 15.94
N LEU A 130 17.83 6.70 17.02
CA LEU A 130 17.29 6.75 18.39
C LEU A 130 18.15 7.56 19.37
N GLY A 131 19.15 8.29 18.88
CA GLY A 131 19.90 9.25 19.69
C GLY A 131 19.10 10.52 19.98
N GLY A 132 19.30 11.07 21.18
CA GLY A 132 18.77 12.36 21.60
C GLY A 132 17.34 12.31 22.15
N GLN A 133 16.65 13.45 22.10
CA GLN A 133 15.24 13.61 22.44
C GLN A 133 14.53 14.23 21.23
N ALA A 134 13.29 13.87 20.98
CA ALA A 134 12.48 14.44 19.93
C ALA A 134 11.00 14.37 20.31
N ASP A 135 10.33 15.53 20.40
CA ASP A 135 8.89 15.59 20.63
C ASP A 135 8.13 15.62 19.29
N TYR A 136 8.78 16.10 18.22
CA TYR A 136 8.23 16.20 16.86
C TYR A 136 9.09 15.42 15.85
N LEU A 137 8.60 14.27 15.40
CA LEU A 137 9.26 13.40 14.44
C LEU A 137 8.74 13.64 13.03
N ILE A 138 9.63 13.92 12.08
CA ILE A 138 9.31 13.98 10.65
C ILE A 138 9.99 12.80 9.95
N ILE A 139 9.20 11.94 9.31
CA ILE A 139 9.69 10.84 8.48
C ILE A 139 9.37 11.18 7.04
N SER A 140 10.40 11.28 6.20
CA SER A 140 10.26 11.78 4.83
C SER A 140 10.98 10.90 3.83
N HIS A 141 10.43 10.83 2.61
CA HIS A 141 11.15 10.29 1.46
C HIS A 141 12.32 11.23 1.10
N PRO A 142 13.48 10.70 0.66
CA PRO A 142 14.69 11.51 0.40
C PRO A 142 14.46 12.69 -0.54
N ASP A 143 13.57 12.57 -1.52
CA ASP A 143 13.24 13.62 -2.50
C ASP A 143 12.68 14.91 -1.87
N PHE A 144 12.21 14.86 -0.62
CA PHE A 144 11.55 15.96 0.09
C PHE A 144 12.33 16.49 1.28
N LEU A 145 13.43 15.83 1.67
CA LEU A 145 14.20 16.18 2.89
C LEU A 145 14.70 17.62 2.86
N GLU A 146 15.29 18.06 1.74
CA GLU A 146 15.85 19.40 1.62
C GLU A 146 14.78 20.50 1.74
N GLY A 147 13.56 20.22 1.23
CA GLY A 147 12.46 21.17 1.24
C GLY A 147 11.82 21.38 2.62
N LEU A 148 12.13 20.55 3.62
CA LEU A 148 11.52 20.60 4.95
C LEU A 148 12.19 21.61 5.90
N ALA A 149 13.35 22.16 5.55
CA ALA A 149 14.08 23.09 6.42
C ALA A 149 13.22 24.25 6.97
N PRO A 150 12.37 24.94 6.18
CA PRO A 150 11.53 26.02 6.72
C PRO A 150 10.54 25.57 7.78
N LEU A 151 9.99 24.34 7.65
CA LEU A 151 9.07 23.77 8.63
C LEU A 151 9.80 23.38 9.92
N VAL A 152 10.96 22.74 9.78
CA VAL A 152 11.81 22.35 10.93
C VAL A 152 12.17 23.58 11.75
N GLU A 153 12.72 24.62 11.10
CA GLU A 153 13.10 25.86 11.79
C GLU A 153 11.92 26.55 12.49
N ALA A 154 10.73 26.48 11.90
CA ALA A 154 9.52 27.07 12.50
C ALA A 154 9.11 26.30 13.77
N ARG A 155 9.08 24.96 13.72
CA ARG A 155 8.73 24.11 14.88
C ARG A 155 9.76 24.22 16.00
N GLU A 156 11.05 24.32 15.67
CA GLU A 156 12.08 24.57 16.69
C GLU A 156 11.92 25.94 17.35
N LYS A 157 11.53 26.99 16.61
CA LYS A 157 11.22 28.32 17.18
C LYS A 157 9.98 28.31 18.08
N GLU A 158 9.05 27.39 17.84
CA GLU A 158 7.89 27.14 18.71
C GLU A 158 8.26 26.34 19.97
N GLY A 159 9.48 25.80 20.05
CA GLY A 159 10.02 25.10 21.21
C GLY A 159 10.02 23.58 21.11
N PHE A 160 9.71 23.00 19.94
CA PHE A 160 9.78 21.55 19.74
C PHE A 160 11.22 21.07 19.50
N HIS A 161 11.56 19.89 20.04
CA HIS A 161 12.74 19.14 19.56
C HIS A 161 12.36 18.36 18.31
N VAL A 162 12.79 18.84 17.14
CA VAL A 162 12.44 18.24 15.85
C VAL A 162 13.48 17.22 15.41
N LYS A 163 13.03 16.04 15.00
CA LYS A 163 13.89 15.03 14.37
C LYS A 163 13.43 14.74 12.96
N LEU A 164 14.24 15.11 11.97
CA LEU A 164 14.01 14.80 10.56
C LEU A 164 14.74 13.52 10.17
N VAL A 165 14.03 12.56 9.58
CA VAL A 165 14.54 11.23 9.25
C VAL A 165 14.22 10.86 7.80
N ASP A 166 15.24 10.35 7.10
CA ASP A 166 15.09 9.66 5.82
C ASP A 166 14.47 8.27 6.06
N VAL A 167 13.33 8.02 5.42
CA VAL A 167 12.62 6.73 5.53
C VAL A 167 13.48 5.54 5.06
N GLU A 168 14.44 5.76 4.15
CA GLU A 168 15.32 4.68 3.70
C GLU A 168 16.27 4.20 4.80
N ASP A 169 16.66 5.07 5.74
CA ASP A 169 17.44 4.67 6.91
C ASP A 169 16.57 3.88 7.89
N VAL A 170 15.27 4.21 7.97
CA VAL A 170 14.27 3.43 8.71
C VAL A 170 14.13 2.04 8.11
N TYR A 171 13.99 1.92 6.79
CA TYR A 171 13.95 0.61 6.12
C TYR A 171 15.22 -0.18 6.36
N ALA A 172 16.40 0.44 6.25
CA ALA A 172 17.68 -0.24 6.47
C ALA A 172 17.80 -0.82 7.89
N ARG A 173 17.40 -0.05 8.92
CA ARG A 173 17.52 -0.47 10.33
C ARG A 173 16.41 -1.40 10.78
N PHE A 174 15.16 -1.07 10.45
CA PHE A 174 13.99 -1.75 10.99
C PHE A 174 13.39 -2.77 10.03
N GLY A 175 13.60 -2.64 8.72
CA GLY A 175 12.99 -3.49 7.68
C GLY A 175 13.96 -4.38 6.92
N GLY A 176 15.26 -4.42 7.28
CA GLY A 176 16.27 -5.15 6.52
C GLY A 176 16.51 -4.58 5.11
N GLY A 177 16.21 -3.30 4.91
CA GLY A 177 16.26 -2.60 3.62
C GLY A 177 15.05 -2.86 2.72
N ILE A 178 14.01 -3.51 3.23
CA ILE A 178 12.77 -3.76 2.49
C ILE A 178 11.83 -2.57 2.67
N PHE A 179 11.36 -2.03 1.55
CA PHE A 179 10.28 -1.06 1.51
C PHE A 179 9.00 -1.69 2.08
N GLY A 180 8.44 -1.09 3.13
CA GLY A 180 7.21 -1.58 3.74
C GLY A 180 6.79 -0.76 4.95
N PRO A 181 5.48 -0.76 5.27
CA PRO A 181 4.93 -0.01 6.40
C PRO A 181 5.46 -0.51 7.76
N GLU A 182 5.80 -1.80 7.88
CA GLU A 182 6.16 -2.41 9.17
C GLU A 182 7.45 -1.84 9.75
N ALA A 183 8.37 -1.37 8.91
CA ALA A 183 9.58 -0.70 9.37
C ALA A 183 9.28 0.69 9.97
N ILE A 184 8.33 1.41 9.37
CA ILE A 184 7.87 2.73 9.85
C ILE A 184 7.14 2.56 11.19
N GLU A 185 6.24 1.57 11.28
CA GLU A 185 5.53 1.22 12.51
C GLU A 185 6.49 0.91 13.68
N ARG A 186 7.47 0.02 13.44
CA ARG A 186 8.49 -0.32 14.44
C ARG A 186 9.30 0.90 14.87
N TYR A 187 9.69 1.74 13.91
CA TYR A 187 10.47 2.92 14.23
C TYR A 187 9.67 3.94 15.04
N ILE A 188 8.42 4.24 14.67
CA ILE A 188 7.55 5.14 15.43
C ILE A 188 7.35 4.60 16.86
N THR A 189 7.11 3.29 17.00
CA THR A 189 6.98 2.62 18.31
C THR A 189 8.21 2.82 19.19
N GLU A 190 9.42 2.63 18.65
CA GLU A 190 10.65 2.85 19.40
C GLU A 190 10.91 4.33 19.66
N ALA A 191 10.63 5.22 18.69
CA ALA A 191 10.81 6.65 18.84
C ALA A 191 9.92 7.25 19.92
N VAL A 192 8.65 6.84 20.02
CA VAL A 192 7.75 7.26 21.12
C VAL A 192 8.32 6.85 22.47
N ARG A 193 8.83 5.62 22.61
CA ARG A 193 9.33 5.09 23.88
C ARG A 193 10.69 5.65 24.30
N GLU A 194 11.60 5.81 23.35
CA GLU A 194 13.01 6.16 23.62
C GLU A 194 13.28 7.66 23.49
N LEU A 195 12.57 8.37 22.60
CA LEU A 195 12.79 9.80 22.33
C LEU A 195 11.73 10.71 22.94
N GLY A 196 10.58 10.16 23.35
CA GLY A 196 9.44 10.94 23.83
C GLY A 196 8.64 11.62 22.73
N VAL A 197 8.54 11.00 21.53
CA VAL A 197 7.77 11.56 20.41
C VAL A 197 6.28 11.69 20.77
N GLU A 198 5.74 12.90 20.58
CA GLU A 198 4.32 13.22 20.76
C GLU A 198 3.60 13.53 19.44
N TYR A 199 4.37 13.95 18.41
CA TYR A 199 3.87 14.32 17.10
C TYR A 199 4.68 13.64 15.99
N VAL A 200 3.99 13.01 15.04
CA VAL A 200 4.59 12.39 13.85
C VAL A 200 4.03 13.05 12.59
N LEU A 201 4.92 13.49 11.71
CA LEU A 201 4.58 13.94 10.36
C LEU A 201 5.24 13.02 9.32
N LEU A 202 4.41 12.36 8.52
CA LEU A 202 4.84 11.60 7.36
C LEU A 202 4.88 12.53 6.13
N VAL A 203 5.96 12.50 5.35
CA VAL A 203 6.11 13.39 4.18
C VAL A 203 6.40 12.58 2.92
N GLY A 204 5.37 12.44 2.09
CA GLY A 204 5.35 11.68 0.85
C GLY A 204 3.98 11.01 0.64
N GLY A 205 3.51 10.96 -0.61
CA GLY A 205 2.28 10.24 -0.98
C GLY A 205 2.46 8.72 -1.03
N ASP A 206 1.37 7.98 -0.85
CA ASP A 206 1.29 6.52 -1.03
C ASP A 206 0.43 6.16 -2.26
N SER A 207 0.55 4.92 -2.74
CA SER A 207 -0.35 4.29 -3.69
C SER A 207 -0.50 2.81 -3.34
N TYR A 208 -1.74 2.30 -3.35
CA TYR A 208 -1.98 0.85 -3.24
C TYR A 208 -1.34 0.07 -4.39
N ASP A 209 -1.12 0.72 -5.53
CA ASP A 209 -0.47 0.16 -6.72
C ASP A 209 1.01 0.51 -6.77
N TYR A 210 1.74 0.40 -5.66
CA TYR A 210 3.16 0.78 -5.57
C TYR A 210 4.09 -0.05 -6.48
N LEU A 211 3.63 -1.19 -7.01
CA LEU A 211 4.32 -2.00 -8.02
C LEU A 211 3.91 -1.66 -9.46
N ASP A 212 3.03 -0.67 -9.64
CA ASP A 212 2.48 -0.22 -10.92
C ASP A 212 1.91 -1.36 -11.78
N HIS A 213 1.19 -2.29 -11.15
CA HIS A 213 0.54 -3.40 -11.84
C HIS A 213 -0.58 -2.94 -12.77
N LEU A 214 -1.15 -1.74 -12.54
CA LEU A 214 -2.14 -1.13 -13.43
C LEU A 214 -1.51 -0.34 -14.58
N GLY A 215 -0.18 -0.12 -14.56
CA GLY A 215 0.55 0.62 -15.60
C GLY A 215 0.16 2.09 -15.70
N GLN A 216 -0.20 2.71 -14.56
CA GLN A 216 -0.63 4.11 -14.47
C GLN A 216 0.50 5.04 -14.00
N GLY A 217 1.72 4.52 -13.82
CA GLY A 217 2.85 5.27 -13.27
C GLY A 217 2.65 5.58 -11.79
N ALA A 218 2.02 4.66 -11.05
CA ALA A 218 1.84 4.80 -9.62
C ALA A 218 3.19 4.86 -8.89
N ILE A 219 3.30 5.78 -7.92
CA ILE A 219 4.50 5.93 -7.08
C ILE A 219 4.03 6.00 -5.65
N SER A 220 4.62 5.16 -4.80
CA SER A 220 4.57 5.27 -3.35
C SER A 220 5.91 5.75 -2.83
N PHE A 221 5.90 6.90 -2.15
CA PHE A 221 7.06 7.49 -1.50
C PHE A 221 7.18 7.00 -0.05
N LEU A 222 6.05 6.91 0.66
CA LEU A 222 5.95 6.36 2.01
C LEU A 222 4.69 5.49 2.10
N PRO A 223 4.80 4.17 2.33
CA PRO A 223 3.66 3.28 2.40
C PRO A 223 2.80 3.56 3.65
N THR A 224 1.56 3.09 3.60
CA THR A 224 0.57 3.17 4.68
C THR A 224 0.09 1.77 5.08
N ILE A 225 -0.28 1.59 6.35
CA ILE A 225 -0.92 0.34 6.82
C ILE A 225 -2.36 0.27 6.32
N TYR A 226 -2.78 -0.90 5.86
CA TYR A 226 -4.18 -1.16 5.49
C TYR A 226 -4.90 -1.87 6.63
N LEU A 227 -5.96 -1.24 7.16
CA LEU A 227 -6.82 -1.82 8.17
C LEU A 227 -8.13 -2.28 7.57
N SER A 228 -8.78 -3.26 8.21
CA SER A 228 -10.12 -3.63 7.81
C SER A 228 -11.11 -2.50 8.13
N ALA A 229 -11.89 -2.06 7.14
CA ALA A 229 -12.77 -0.89 7.26
C ALA A 229 -14.28 -1.22 7.24
N GLY A 230 -14.66 -2.45 6.88
CA GLY A 230 -16.05 -2.92 6.93
C GLY A 230 -16.43 -3.82 5.75
N GLU A 231 -17.74 -4.08 5.61
CA GLU A 231 -18.26 -4.99 4.57
C GLU A 231 -18.22 -4.39 3.16
N ILE A 232 -18.37 -3.07 3.03
CA ILE A 232 -18.38 -2.37 1.73
C ILE A 232 -16.96 -2.07 1.27
N VAL A 233 -16.11 -1.60 2.19
CA VAL A 233 -14.68 -1.37 1.96
C VAL A 233 -13.92 -2.31 2.87
N SER A 234 -13.46 -3.45 2.33
CA SER A 234 -12.83 -4.49 3.14
C SER A 234 -11.54 -4.02 3.81
N PHE A 235 -10.75 -3.20 3.11
CA PHE A 235 -9.51 -2.62 3.61
C PHE A 235 -9.36 -1.16 3.16
N ALA A 236 -8.89 -0.29 4.06
CA ALA A 236 -8.59 1.11 3.78
C ALA A 236 -7.21 1.49 4.34
N PRO A 237 -6.46 2.39 3.67
CA PRO A 237 -5.21 2.91 4.21
C PRO A 237 -5.48 3.74 5.48
N SER A 238 -4.66 3.55 6.51
CA SER A 238 -4.76 4.24 7.79
C SER A 238 -3.37 4.53 8.36
N ASP A 239 -2.95 5.79 8.30
CA ASP A 239 -1.74 6.25 9.01
C ASP A 239 -1.92 6.17 10.53
N THR A 240 -3.15 6.28 11.04
CA THR A 240 -3.46 6.14 12.47
C THR A 240 -3.00 4.79 13.03
N ALA A 241 -2.91 3.76 12.20
CA ALA A 241 -2.39 2.46 12.60
C ALA A 241 -0.94 2.53 13.11
N TYR A 242 -0.11 3.45 12.57
CA TYR A 242 1.25 3.67 13.06
C TYR A 242 1.30 4.23 14.48
N ALA A 243 0.20 4.80 14.95
CA ALA A 243 0.10 5.40 16.28
C ALA A 243 -0.40 4.40 17.35
N PHE A 244 -0.67 3.13 17.01
CA PHE A 244 -1.12 2.11 17.95
C PHE A 244 0.08 1.45 18.67
N ILE A 245 0.68 2.15 19.63
CA ILE A 245 1.98 1.79 20.22
C ILE A 245 1.87 0.63 21.21
N ASP A 246 0.74 0.51 21.90
CA ASP A 246 0.49 -0.57 22.87
C ASP A 246 -0.40 -1.71 22.31
N GLY A 247 -0.90 -1.54 21.09
CA GLY A 247 -1.73 -2.51 20.38
C GLY A 247 -3.20 -2.56 20.82
N ASP A 248 -3.69 -1.56 21.57
CA ASP A 248 -5.09 -1.50 22.02
C ASP A 248 -6.07 -0.96 20.95
N GLY A 249 -5.54 -0.55 19.80
CA GLY A 249 -6.29 0.01 18.67
C GLY A 249 -6.64 1.49 18.82
N LYS A 250 -6.03 2.21 19.76
CA LYS A 250 -6.16 3.66 19.94
C LYS A 250 -4.83 4.36 19.66
N PRO A 251 -4.86 5.56 19.07
CA PRO A 251 -3.63 6.30 18.80
C PRO A 251 -3.04 6.85 20.11
N ASP A 252 -1.78 6.49 20.39
CA ASP A 252 -0.98 7.00 21.51
C ASP A 252 -0.18 8.27 21.17
N VAL A 253 -0.03 8.56 19.87
CA VAL A 253 0.75 9.68 19.34
C VAL A 253 -0.06 10.40 18.27
N ALA A 254 0.05 11.73 18.20
CA ALA A 254 -0.58 12.49 17.14
C ALA A 254 0.16 12.23 15.82
N ILE A 255 -0.56 11.87 14.76
CA ILE A 255 0.03 11.58 13.45
C ILE A 255 -0.71 12.31 12.33
N GLY A 256 0.05 12.82 11.38
CA GLY A 256 -0.46 13.39 10.14
C GLY A 256 0.47 13.13 8.96
N ARG A 257 -0.02 13.41 7.75
CA ARG A 257 0.74 13.25 6.52
C ARG A 257 0.66 14.48 5.64
N PHE A 258 1.78 14.85 5.03
CA PHE A 258 1.85 15.64 3.81
C PHE A 258 1.96 14.68 2.63
N PRO A 259 0.85 14.39 1.91
CA PRO A 259 0.82 13.38 0.85
C PRO A 259 1.37 13.96 -0.48
N VAL A 260 2.54 14.59 -0.41
CA VAL A 260 3.15 15.33 -1.51
C VAL A 260 3.81 14.37 -2.49
N ARG A 261 3.79 14.74 -3.77
CA ARG A 261 4.40 14.03 -4.88
C ARG A 261 5.49 14.86 -5.56
N THR A 262 5.51 16.18 -5.33
CA THR A 262 6.55 17.09 -5.84
C THR A 262 7.01 18.09 -4.77
N ASN A 263 8.17 18.73 -5.00
CA ASN A 263 8.70 19.75 -4.11
C ASN A 263 7.85 21.04 -4.11
N GLU A 264 7.13 21.32 -5.20
CA GLU A 264 6.19 22.45 -5.28
C GLU A 264 4.95 22.21 -4.40
N GLU A 265 4.43 20.98 -4.39
CA GLU A 265 3.35 20.59 -3.48
C GLU A 265 3.81 20.66 -2.02
N LEU A 266 5.03 20.21 -1.72
CA LEU A 266 5.63 20.35 -0.40
C LEU A 266 5.74 21.81 0.04
N ALA A 267 6.29 22.68 -0.81
CA ALA A 267 6.40 24.10 -0.54
C ALA A 267 5.02 24.72 -0.27
N SER A 268 4.01 24.35 -1.07
CA SER A 268 2.63 24.81 -0.91
C SER A 268 2.01 24.34 0.42
N MET A 269 2.27 23.10 0.84
CA MET A 269 1.81 22.56 2.12
C MET A 269 2.46 23.31 3.29
N ILE A 270 3.78 23.48 3.26
CA ILE A 270 4.54 24.20 4.29
C ILE A 270 4.05 25.66 4.40
N GLU A 271 3.93 26.37 3.28
CA GLU A 271 3.48 27.76 3.27
C GLU A 271 2.07 27.91 3.88
N LYS A 272 1.13 27.04 3.50
CA LYS A 272 -0.21 27.02 4.08
C LYS A 272 -0.17 26.78 5.60
N THR A 273 0.63 25.82 6.05
CA THR A 273 0.78 25.48 7.48
C THR A 273 1.35 26.66 8.28
N LEU A 274 2.42 27.28 7.81
CA LEU A 274 3.11 28.35 8.55
C LEU A 274 2.36 29.68 8.54
N THR A 275 1.51 29.92 7.54
CA THR A 275 0.77 31.19 7.43
C THR A 275 -0.64 31.12 8.01
N TYR A 276 -1.13 29.95 8.41
CA TYR A 276 -2.51 29.73 8.86
C TYR A 276 -2.89 30.63 10.05
N ASP A 277 -2.05 30.71 11.07
CA ASP A 277 -2.33 31.47 12.30
C ASP A 277 -2.49 32.98 12.07
N ALA A 278 -1.92 33.51 10.98
CA ALA A 278 -2.00 34.93 10.62
C ALA A 278 -3.29 35.29 9.86
N LYS A 279 -4.18 34.33 9.58
CA LYS A 279 -5.35 34.54 8.73
C LYS A 279 -6.52 35.15 9.51
N GLY A 280 -7.22 36.10 8.89
CA GLY A 280 -8.30 36.87 9.52
C GLY A 280 -9.69 36.21 9.55
N TYR A 281 -9.77 34.91 9.28
CA TYR A 281 -11.03 34.16 9.22
C TYR A 281 -11.19 33.17 10.38
N ALA A 282 -10.47 33.37 11.49
CA ALA A 282 -10.68 32.62 12.71
C ALA A 282 -12.17 32.62 13.09
N ARG A 283 -12.69 31.46 13.50
CA ARG A 283 -14.10 31.27 13.92
C ARG A 283 -15.14 31.49 12.82
N LYS A 284 -14.74 31.46 11.55
CA LYS A 284 -15.65 31.34 10.40
C LYS A 284 -15.75 29.90 9.92
N ALA A 285 -16.95 29.42 9.62
CA ALA A 285 -17.15 28.06 9.14
C ALA A 285 -18.19 27.94 8.02
N VAL A 286 -18.08 26.89 7.21
CA VAL A 286 -19.12 26.45 6.29
C VAL A 286 -19.44 24.99 6.53
N PHE A 287 -20.73 24.69 6.69
CA PHE A 287 -21.23 23.34 6.93
C PHE A 287 -22.05 22.90 5.72
N ALA A 288 -21.53 21.92 5.00
CA ALA A 288 -22.19 21.33 3.85
C ALA A 288 -22.80 19.97 4.20
N ALA A 289 -23.97 19.66 3.63
CA ALA A 289 -24.60 18.35 3.82
C ALA A 289 -25.26 17.85 2.54
N ASP A 290 -25.14 16.54 2.31
CA ASP A 290 -25.83 15.87 1.21
C ASP A 290 -27.34 15.77 1.45
N ALA A 291 -28.05 15.46 0.37
CA ALA A 291 -29.49 15.24 0.45
C ALA A 291 -29.77 13.97 1.25
N ARG A 292 -30.85 14.01 2.03
CA ARG A 292 -31.34 12.86 2.81
C ARG A 292 -31.58 11.65 1.92
N ASP A 293 -31.18 10.49 2.42
CA ASP A 293 -31.50 9.21 1.81
C ASP A 293 -32.42 8.38 2.72
N SER A 294 -32.66 7.11 2.34
CA SER A 294 -33.53 6.22 3.10
C SER A 294 -33.00 5.83 4.49
N ALA A 295 -31.70 6.00 4.73
CA ALA A 295 -31.01 5.55 5.93
C ALA A 295 -30.64 6.71 6.87
N SER A 296 -30.31 7.89 6.34
CA SER A 296 -29.70 8.99 7.10
C SER A 296 -30.18 10.38 6.66
N SER A 297 -30.25 11.30 7.63
CA SER A 297 -30.31 12.74 7.36
C SER A 297 -28.95 13.36 7.63
N PHE A 298 -28.25 13.73 6.56
CA PHE A 298 -26.93 14.35 6.67
C PHE A 298 -27.00 15.79 7.18
N ALA A 299 -28.07 16.52 6.84
CA ALA A 299 -28.34 17.84 7.41
C ALA A 299 -28.46 17.78 8.93
N GLN A 300 -29.19 16.79 9.48
CA GLN A 300 -29.28 16.60 10.93
C GLN A 300 -27.91 16.27 11.53
N ALA A 301 -27.12 15.36 10.92
CA ALA A 301 -25.78 15.04 11.43
C ALA A 301 -24.85 16.27 11.43
N SER A 302 -24.97 17.13 10.42
CA SER A 302 -24.26 18.40 10.34
C SER A 302 -24.71 19.36 11.44
N ASP A 303 -26.01 19.48 11.70
CA ASP A 303 -26.54 20.32 12.76
C ASP A 303 -26.15 19.80 14.15
N ASP A 304 -26.16 18.49 14.39
CA ASP A 304 -25.68 17.86 15.62
C ASP A 304 -24.19 18.19 15.87
N PHE A 305 -23.37 18.20 14.81
CA PHE A 305 -21.97 18.62 14.91
C PHE A 305 -21.84 20.11 15.25
N VAL A 306 -22.67 20.96 14.66
CA VAL A 306 -22.70 22.41 14.96
C VAL A 306 -23.07 22.66 16.42
N GLU A 307 -24.03 21.91 16.99
CA GLU A 307 -24.48 22.07 18.37
C GLU A 307 -23.39 21.79 19.41
N ILE A 308 -22.43 20.91 19.09
CA ILE A 308 -21.33 20.55 20.00
C ILE A 308 -20.07 21.40 19.80
N LEU A 309 -20.05 22.32 18.82
CA LEU A 309 -18.87 23.15 18.56
C LEU A 309 -18.61 24.12 19.73
N PRO A 310 -17.37 24.20 20.22
CA PRO A 310 -17.05 25.06 21.35
C PRO A 310 -17.01 26.55 20.94
N GLY A 311 -17.78 27.35 21.68
CA GLY A 311 -17.86 28.81 21.59
C GLY A 311 -18.49 29.34 20.30
N ASP A 312 -18.46 30.66 20.11
CA ASP A 312 -19.20 31.28 19.00
C ASP A 312 -18.46 31.17 17.67
N TRP A 313 -19.22 30.79 16.63
CA TRP A 313 -18.79 30.71 15.23
C TRP A 313 -19.73 31.54 14.36
N ASP A 314 -19.15 32.23 13.37
CA ASP A 314 -19.88 32.81 12.24
C ASP A 314 -19.91 31.75 11.14
N PHE A 315 -21.10 31.26 10.78
CA PHE A 315 -21.18 30.14 9.86
C PHE A 315 -22.39 30.14 8.94
N THR A 316 -22.20 29.51 7.79
CA THR A 316 -23.25 29.28 6.79
C THR A 316 -23.52 27.79 6.63
N ARG A 317 -24.78 27.43 6.40
CA ARG A 317 -25.23 26.06 6.09
C ARG A 317 -25.53 25.97 4.60
N ILE A 318 -25.05 24.91 3.96
CA ILE A 318 -25.23 24.64 2.53
C ILE A 318 -25.69 23.20 2.36
N TYR A 319 -27.01 23.00 2.43
CA TYR A 319 -27.61 21.68 2.49
C TYR A 319 -28.36 21.37 1.20
N LEU A 320 -28.11 20.19 0.62
CA LEU A 320 -28.78 19.72 -0.60
C LEU A 320 -30.24 19.28 -0.38
N ASP A 321 -30.73 19.31 0.86
CA ASP A 321 -32.16 19.22 1.18
C ASP A 321 -32.89 20.54 0.86
N ASP A 322 -32.19 21.69 0.93
CA ASP A 322 -32.76 23.03 0.79
C ASP A 322 -32.40 23.72 -0.54
N LEU A 323 -31.26 23.34 -1.14
CA LEU A 323 -30.71 23.93 -2.35
C LEU A 323 -30.61 22.91 -3.48
N ASP A 324 -30.78 23.37 -4.72
CA ASP A 324 -30.32 22.61 -5.88
C ASP A 324 -28.78 22.55 -5.90
N VAL A 325 -28.22 21.56 -6.60
CA VAL A 325 -26.77 21.30 -6.56
C VAL A 325 -25.94 22.43 -7.17
N GLU A 326 -26.46 23.14 -8.17
CA GLU A 326 -25.72 24.21 -8.85
C GLU A 326 -25.58 25.41 -7.91
N SER A 327 -26.68 25.79 -7.25
CA SER A 327 -26.68 26.84 -6.21
C SER A 327 -25.81 26.45 -5.02
N ALA A 328 -25.95 25.22 -4.51
CA ALA A 328 -25.17 24.74 -3.37
C ALA A 328 -23.65 24.71 -3.66
N GLN A 329 -23.25 24.28 -4.85
CA GLN A 329 -21.85 24.27 -5.26
C GLN A 329 -21.29 25.70 -5.35
N ALA A 330 -22.03 26.63 -5.95
CA ALA A 330 -21.62 28.02 -6.07
C ALA A 330 -21.45 28.68 -4.69
N ASP A 331 -22.41 28.49 -3.78
CA ASP A 331 -22.34 29.02 -2.42
C ASP A 331 -21.19 28.40 -1.62
N LEU A 332 -20.92 27.10 -1.79
CA LEU A 332 -19.85 26.39 -1.09
C LEU A 332 -18.47 26.92 -1.51
N LEU A 333 -18.24 27.03 -2.82
CA LEU A 333 -16.99 27.56 -3.35
C LEU A 333 -16.79 29.02 -2.92
N SER A 334 -17.83 29.84 -3.02
CA SER A 334 -17.81 31.24 -2.56
C SER A 334 -17.46 31.36 -1.07
N ALA A 335 -18.03 30.50 -0.22
CA ALA A 335 -17.72 30.48 1.21
C ALA A 335 -16.27 30.07 1.50
N ILE A 336 -15.76 29.03 0.81
CA ILE A 336 -14.38 28.56 0.97
C ILE A 336 -13.39 29.64 0.49
N GLU A 337 -13.61 30.22 -0.69
CA GLU A 337 -12.79 31.29 -1.26
C GLU A 337 -12.84 32.58 -0.44
N GLY A 338 -13.99 32.85 0.20
CA GLY A 338 -14.18 33.96 1.14
C GLY A 338 -13.41 33.83 2.45
N GLY A 339 -12.82 32.65 2.71
CA GLY A 339 -12.00 32.37 3.87
C GLY A 339 -12.83 31.90 5.07
N VAL A 340 -12.70 30.60 5.36
CA VAL A 340 -13.24 29.94 6.55
C VAL A 340 -12.12 29.19 7.27
N ALA A 341 -12.19 29.12 8.59
CA ALA A 341 -11.28 28.32 9.40
C ALA A 341 -11.68 26.84 9.44
N LEU A 342 -12.96 26.53 9.19
CA LEU A 342 -13.51 25.18 9.22
C LEU A 342 -14.49 24.97 8.04
N THR A 343 -14.25 23.92 7.28
CA THR A 343 -15.20 23.38 6.30
C THR A 343 -15.57 21.96 6.75
N SER A 344 -16.86 21.68 6.87
CA SER A 344 -17.35 20.34 7.22
C SER A 344 -18.32 19.84 6.15
N TYR A 345 -18.28 18.54 5.87
CA TYR A 345 -19.21 17.88 4.97
C TYR A 345 -19.73 16.57 5.58
N PHE A 346 -21.05 16.40 5.57
CA PHE A 346 -21.71 15.14 5.91
C PHE A 346 -22.45 14.61 4.69
N GLY A 347 -22.15 13.38 4.26
CA GLY A 347 -22.78 12.82 3.07
C GLY A 347 -22.03 11.69 2.40
N HIS A 348 -22.56 11.27 1.25
CA HIS A 348 -21.90 10.29 0.39
C HIS A 348 -20.67 10.91 -0.28
N SER A 349 -19.64 10.13 -0.54
CA SER A 349 -18.43 10.63 -1.20
C SER A 349 -17.76 9.58 -2.07
N SER A 350 -16.85 10.05 -2.91
CA SER A 350 -15.89 9.24 -3.65
C SER A 350 -14.49 9.81 -3.46
N MET A 351 -13.48 9.19 -4.08
CA MET A 351 -12.10 9.66 -4.03
C MET A 351 -11.93 11.12 -4.50
N THR A 352 -12.81 11.62 -5.35
CA THR A 352 -12.70 12.96 -5.96
C THR A 352 -13.98 13.79 -5.87
N SER A 353 -14.96 13.38 -5.05
CA SER A 353 -16.22 14.11 -4.96
C SER A 353 -16.93 14.02 -3.61
N TRP A 354 -17.63 15.10 -3.27
CA TRP A 354 -18.68 15.13 -2.25
C TRP A 354 -20.06 15.06 -2.92
N SER A 355 -20.93 14.20 -2.42
CA SER A 355 -22.25 13.83 -2.95
C SER A 355 -22.20 13.09 -4.28
N TYR A 356 -23.16 12.18 -4.49
CA TYR A 356 -23.45 11.60 -5.81
C TYR A 356 -23.92 12.65 -6.83
N LYS A 357 -24.35 13.82 -6.36
CA LYS A 357 -24.76 14.94 -7.21
C LYS A 357 -23.60 15.84 -7.63
N GLY A 358 -22.40 15.66 -7.05
CA GLY A 358 -21.21 16.46 -7.38
C GLY A 358 -21.19 17.83 -6.70
N LEU A 359 -21.49 17.91 -5.41
CA LEU A 359 -21.48 19.15 -4.63
C LEU A 359 -20.09 19.82 -4.60
N PHE A 360 -19.04 19.00 -4.54
CA PHE A 360 -17.66 19.43 -4.67
C PHE A 360 -16.90 18.36 -5.44
N THR A 361 -16.06 18.78 -6.39
CA THR A 361 -15.28 17.89 -7.25
C THR A 361 -13.90 18.50 -7.49
N THR A 362 -12.86 17.68 -7.49
CA THR A 362 -11.46 18.09 -7.77
C THR A 362 -10.96 17.59 -9.11
#